data_AF-A0A6N7Y6X8-F1
#
_entry.id   AF-A0A6N7Y6X8-F1
#
_cell.length_a   1.000
_cell.length_b   1.000
_cell.length_c   1.000
_cell.angle_alpha   90.00
_cell.angle_beta   90.00
_cell.angle_gamma   90.00
#
_symmetry.space_group_name_H-M   'P 1'
#
loop_
_entity.id
_entity.type
_entity.pdbx_description
1 polymer ?
#
loop_
_entity_poly.entity_id
_entity_poly.type
_entity_poly.pdbx_seq_one_letter_code
_entity_poly.pdbx_strand_id
1 'polypeptide(L)'
;MRPDVTVWLHQPYGLVHLTPGADRRLVRAYARRVRLPARGLPRSRGTATGWQNRRAPGTSAFVVELGPAAPSTAQVRRHVGALLAIARGD
;
A
#
# COMPACT_ATOMS: atom_id res chain seq x y z
N MET A 1 -10.02 -10.69 -13.45
CA MET A 1 -8.70 -10.04 -13.44
C MET A 1 -7.95 -10.47 -12.17
N ARG A 2 -6.65 -10.81 -12.26
CA ARG A 2 -5.81 -11.28 -11.14
C ARG A 2 -4.54 -10.40 -11.08
N PRO A 3 -4.57 -9.24 -10.40
CA PRO A 3 -3.43 -8.34 -10.35
C PRO A 3 -2.33 -8.88 -9.43
N ASP A 4 -1.07 -8.74 -9.83
CA ASP A 4 0.09 -9.10 -8.99
C ASP A 4 0.18 -8.21 -7.75
N VAL A 5 -0.18 -6.93 -7.91
CA VAL A 5 -0.20 -5.96 -6.82
C VAL A 5 -1.50 -5.12 -6.87
N THR A 6 -2.15 -4.96 -5.72
CA THR A 6 -3.25 -4.01 -5.50
C THR A 6 -2.89 -3.03 -4.39
N VAL A 7 -3.05 -1.73 -4.64
CA VAL A 7 -2.81 -0.67 -3.64
C VAL A 7 -4.13 0.02 -3.31
N TRP A 8 -4.54 -0.03 -2.05
CA TRP A 8 -5.75 0.64 -1.55
C TRP A 8 -5.37 1.96 -0.90
N LEU A 9 -5.79 3.07 -1.49
CA LEU A 9 -5.56 4.41 -0.95
C LEU A 9 -6.68 4.80 0.00
N HIS A 10 -6.30 5.16 1.23
CA HIS A 10 -7.17 5.64 2.29
C HIS A 10 -6.57 6.88 2.95
N GLN A 11 -7.26 7.41 3.95
CA GLN A 11 -6.87 8.49 4.86
C GLN A 11 -7.44 8.14 6.25
N PRO A 12 -6.87 8.66 7.36
CA PRO A 12 -5.99 9.83 7.43
C PRO A 12 -4.61 9.58 8.08
N TYR A 13 -4.18 8.33 8.24
CA TYR A 13 -3.11 7.99 9.20
C TYR A 13 -1.67 8.31 8.77
N GLY A 14 -1.42 8.70 7.52
CA GLY A 14 -0.08 9.09 7.07
C GLY A 14 0.97 7.97 7.17
N LEU A 15 0.64 6.76 6.75
CA LEU A 15 1.50 5.57 6.83
C LEU A 15 1.24 4.60 5.67
N VAL A 16 2.16 3.66 5.48
CA VAL A 16 1.89 2.47 4.65
C VAL A 16 1.70 1.28 5.57
N HIS A 17 0.54 0.63 5.46
CA HIS A 17 0.18 -0.46 6.35
C HIS A 17 0.94 -1.72 5.97
N LEU A 18 1.72 -2.26 6.91
CA LEU A 18 2.28 -3.63 6.87
C LEU A 18 1.15 -4.67 6.93
N THR A 19 0.39 -4.74 5.84
CA THR A 19 -0.84 -5.50 5.72
C THR A 19 -0.54 -7.00 5.82
N PRO A 20 -1.20 -7.75 6.72
CA PRO A 20 -1.01 -9.19 6.81
C PRO A 20 -1.28 -9.90 5.47
N GLY A 21 -0.36 -10.78 5.08
CA GLY A 21 -0.43 -11.55 3.83
C GLY A 21 0.13 -10.85 2.58
N ALA A 22 0.44 -9.55 2.65
CA ALA A 22 1.17 -8.86 1.59
C ALA A 22 2.69 -9.05 1.73
N ASP A 23 3.42 -8.93 0.61
CA ASP A 23 4.89 -8.93 0.65
C ASP A 23 5.42 -7.71 1.43
N ARG A 24 6.06 -7.99 2.57
CA ARG A 24 6.63 -6.97 3.45
C ARG A 24 7.78 -6.19 2.81
N ARG A 25 8.52 -6.78 1.87
CA ARG A 25 9.62 -6.11 1.16
C ARG A 25 9.05 -5.07 0.20
N LEU A 26 8.06 -5.47 -0.61
CA LEU A 26 7.30 -4.58 -1.48
C LEU A 26 6.68 -3.40 -0.72
N VAL A 27 5.97 -3.68 0.37
CA VAL A 27 5.31 -2.63 1.18
C VAL A 27 6.32 -1.63 1.73
N ARG A 28 7.47 -2.10 2.25
CA ARG A 28 8.53 -1.22 2.76
C ARG A 28 9.23 -0.44 1.65
N ALA A 29 9.42 -1.03 0.47
CA ALA A 29 9.97 -0.34 -0.69
C ALA A 29 9.07 0.81 -1.14
N TYR A 30 7.76 0.57 -1.22
CA TYR A 30 6.77 1.61 -1.50
C TYR A 30 6.82 2.73 -0.45
N ALA A 31 6.78 2.38 0.83
CA ALA A 31 6.82 3.33 1.94
C ALA A 31 8.03 4.27 1.88
N ARG A 32 9.22 3.73 1.61
CA ARG A 32 10.45 4.52 1.42
C ARG A 32 10.32 5.50 0.25
N ARG A 33 9.79 5.05 -0.89
CA ARG A 33 9.62 5.90 -2.09
C ARG A 33 8.67 7.07 -1.86
N VAL A 34 7.59 6.84 -1.11
CA VAL A 34 6.59 7.89 -0.81
C VAL A 34 6.91 8.71 0.45
N ARG A 35 7.98 8.33 1.17
CA ARG A 35 8.44 8.98 2.42
C ARG A 35 7.43 8.90 3.56
N LEU A 36 6.76 7.75 3.68
CA LEU A 36 5.86 7.45 4.78
C LEU A 36 6.41 6.30 5.63
N PRO A 37 6.13 6.26 6.94
CA PRO A 37 6.52 5.12 7.77
C PRO A 37 5.73 3.87 7.37
N ALA A 38 6.41 2.72 7.33
CA ALA A 38 5.75 1.42 7.20
C ALA A 38 5.42 0.87 8.59
N ARG A 39 4.13 0.78 8.95
CA ARG A 39 3.68 0.37 10.30
C ARG A 39 2.51 -0.59 10.24
N GLY A 40 2.35 -1.40 11.28
CA GLY A 40 1.13 -2.20 11.48
C GLY A 40 0.01 -1.33 12.03
N LEU A 41 -1.23 -1.66 11.67
CA LEU A 41 -2.43 -1.15 12.34
C LEU A 41 -3.11 -2.28 13.13
N PRO A 42 -4.01 -1.96 14.09
CA PRO A 42 -4.84 -2.95 14.74
C PRO A 42 -5.52 -3.87 13.72
N ARG A 43 -5.58 -5.15 14.06
CA ARG A 43 -6.01 -6.17 13.11
C ARG A 43 -7.54 -6.17 12.96
N SER A 44 -8.02 -5.73 11.81
CA SER A 44 -9.44 -5.78 11.46
C SER A 44 -9.79 -7.05 10.67
N ARG A 45 -10.96 -7.63 10.94
CA ARG A 45 -11.53 -8.72 10.14
C ARG A 45 -12.37 -8.13 9.00
N GLY A 46 -12.56 -8.90 7.93
CA GLY A 46 -13.40 -8.49 6.79
C GLY A 46 -12.80 -7.43 5.87
N THR A 47 -11.53 -7.05 6.02
CA THR A 47 -10.90 -6.06 5.12
C THR A 47 -10.76 -6.57 3.70
N ALA A 48 -10.86 -5.68 2.71
CA ALA A 48 -10.71 -6.01 1.29
C ALA A 48 -9.32 -6.62 1.01
N THR A 49 -8.25 -5.98 1.49
CA THR A 49 -6.88 -6.50 1.38
C THR A 49 -6.70 -7.86 2.04
N GLY A 50 -7.33 -8.08 3.21
CA GLY A 50 -7.30 -9.35 3.90
C GLY A 50 -8.02 -10.46 3.14
N TRP A 51 -9.16 -10.16 2.50
CA TRP A 51 -9.85 -11.11 1.62
C TRP A 51 -9.00 -11.43 0.38
N GLN A 52 -8.44 -10.41 -0.29
CA GLN A 52 -7.63 -10.58 -1.49
C GLN A 52 -6.39 -11.42 -1.22
N ASN A 53 -5.59 -11.07 -0.21
CA ASN A 53 -4.37 -11.81 0.15
C ASN A 53 -4.65 -13.27 0.54
N ARG A 54 -5.86 -13.59 1.01
CA ARG A 54 -6.27 -14.99 1.27
C ARG A 54 -6.73 -15.73 0.01
N ARG A 55 -7.38 -15.05 -0.93
CA ARG A 55 -7.97 -15.67 -2.13
C ARG A 55 -7.01 -15.74 -3.32
N ALA A 56 -5.96 -14.92 -3.34
CA ALA A 56 -4.95 -14.91 -4.38
C ALA A 56 -3.54 -15.09 -3.78
N PRO A 57 -3.15 -16.33 -3.40
CA PRO A 57 -1.77 -16.62 -3.02
C PRO A 57 -0.79 -16.18 -4.13
N GLY A 58 0.36 -15.65 -3.74
CA GLY A 58 1.39 -15.16 -4.66
C GLY A 58 1.20 -13.71 -5.14
N THR A 59 0.08 -13.06 -4.84
CA THR A 59 -0.11 -11.63 -5.11
C THR A 59 -0.06 -10.81 -3.82
N SER A 60 -0.03 -9.48 -3.93
CA SER A 60 0.00 -8.57 -2.78
C SER A 60 -1.05 -7.48 -2.86
N ALA A 61 -1.91 -7.39 -1.85
CA ALA A 61 -2.82 -6.27 -1.63
C ALA A 61 -2.50 -5.56 -0.30
N PHE A 62 -2.24 -4.26 -0.34
CA PHE A 62 -1.89 -3.48 0.86
C PHE A 62 -2.53 -2.08 0.87
N VAL A 63 -2.58 -1.49 2.07
CA VAL A 63 -3.17 -0.17 2.30
C VAL A 63 -2.08 0.91 2.39
N VAL A 64 -2.35 2.04 1.76
CA VAL A 64 -1.62 3.30 1.93
C VAL A 64 -2.59 4.30 2.54
N GLU A 65 -2.27 4.74 3.75
CA GLU A 65 -3.01 5.78 4.46
C GLU A 65 -2.32 7.11 4.19
N LEU A 66 -2.92 7.97 3.36
CA LEU A 66 -2.45 9.33 3.18
C LEU A 66 -2.66 10.11 4.49
N GLY A 67 -1.99 11.27 4.61
CA GLY A 67 -2.19 12.15 5.76
C GLY A 67 -3.61 12.74 5.81
N PRO A 68 -3.98 13.41 6.90
CA PRO A 68 -5.33 13.95 7.09
C PRO A 68 -5.68 15.09 6.13
N ALA A 69 -4.67 15.81 5.63
CA ALA A 69 -4.85 16.86 4.64
C ALA A 69 -4.89 16.32 3.21
N ALA A 70 -5.50 17.07 2.30
CA ALA A 70 -5.37 16.82 0.87
C ALA A 70 -3.88 16.77 0.47
N PRO A 71 -3.45 15.77 -0.33
CA PRO A 71 -2.06 15.65 -0.71
C PRO A 71 -1.66 16.81 -1.64
N SER A 72 -0.51 17.43 -1.35
CA SER A 72 0.12 18.38 -2.26
C SER A 72 0.48 17.71 -3.60
N THR A 73 0.64 18.51 -4.66
CA THR A 73 1.10 18.02 -5.98
C THR A 73 2.40 17.22 -5.87
N ALA A 74 3.32 17.63 -4.98
CA ALA A 74 4.57 16.90 -4.76
C ALA A 74 4.34 15.53 -4.12
N GLN A 75 3.40 15.40 -3.19
CA GLN A 75 3.00 14.11 -2.61
C GLN A 75 2.36 13.22 -3.66
N VAL A 76 1.40 13.75 -4.44
CA VAL A 76 0.75 13.01 -5.54
C VAL A 76 1.80 12.47 -6.52
N ARG A 77 2.74 13.30 -6.97
CA ARG A 77 3.82 12.89 -7.87
C ARG A 77 4.67 11.75 -7.29
N ARG A 78 4.98 11.78 -5.99
CA ARG A 78 5.70 10.67 -5.33
C ARG A 78 4.89 9.37 -5.34
N HIS A 79 3.60 9.43 -5.03
CA HIS A 79 2.72 8.26 -5.07
C HIS A 79 2.60 7.68 -6.48
N VAL A 80 2.37 8.52 -7.49
CA VAL A 80 2.33 8.10 -8.90
C VAL A 80 3.65 7.45 -9.31
N GLY A 81 4.79 8.08 -9.02
CA GLY A 81 6.10 7.52 -9.33
C GLY A 81 6.35 6.17 -8.64
N ALA A 82 5.93 6.01 -7.39
CA ALA A 82 6.05 4.75 -6.66
C ALA A 82 5.13 3.65 -7.23
N LEU A 83 3.91 3.99 -7.65
CA LEU A 83 2.99 3.04 -8.31
C LEU A 83 3.54 2.58 -9.66
N LEU A 84 4.07 3.51 -10.46
CA LEU A 84 4.69 3.18 -11.75
C LEU A 84 5.96 2.31 -11.57
N ALA A 85 6.76 2.55 -10.53
CA ALA A 85 7.90 1.70 -10.19
C ALA A 85 7.46 0.26 -9.86
N ILE A 86 6.43 0.11 -9.02
CA ILE A 86 5.87 -1.23 -8.72
C ILE A 86 5.35 -1.92 -9.98
N ALA A 87 4.64 -1.19 -10.85
CA ALA A 87 4.08 -1.76 -12.08
C ALA A 87 5.17 -2.28 -13.04
N ARG A 88 6.41 -1.76 -12.94
CA ARG A 88 7.57 -2.22 -13.72
C ARG A 88 8.41 -3.29 -13.01
N GLY A 89 8.18 -3.53 -11.72
CA GLY A 89 8.98 -4.45 -10.90
C GLY A 89 10.23 -3.83 -10.25
N ASP A 90 10.28 -2.49 -10.12
CA ASP A 90 11.43 -1.73 -9.58
C ASP A 90 11.43 -1.55 -8.05
#